data_AF-A0A285C1V6-F1
#
_entry.id   AF-A0A285C1V6-F1
#
_cell.length_a   1.000
_cell.length_b   1.000
_cell.length_c   1.000
_cell.angle_alpha   90.00
_cell.angle_beta   90.00
_cell.angle_gamma   90.00
#
_symmetry.space_group_name_H-M   'P 1'
#
loop_
_entity.id
_entity.type
_entity.pdbx_description
1 polymer ?
#
loop_
_entity_poly.entity_id
_entity_poly.type
_entity_poly.pdbx_seq_one_letter_code
_entity_poly.pdbx_strand_id
1 'polypeptide(L)'
;MARINDVGGTQGFGAIDTADDTEPFHADWEARIVGLFNTLRAQGLFNTNEFRDAIESMPPAEYLAASYYERWFTAIVALLEAKGVLEPGELDD
;
A
#
# COMPACT_ATOMS: atom_id res chain seq x y z
N MET A 1 16.40 2.00 -9.15
CA MET A 1 16.41 0.54 -9.39
C MET A 1 15.07 0.18 -10.00
N ALA A 2 15.02 -0.77 -10.93
CA ALA A 2 13.74 -1.28 -11.42
C ALA A 2 13.02 -1.99 -10.26
N ARG A 3 11.73 -1.69 -10.06
CA ARG A 3 10.85 -2.27 -9.05
C ARG A 3 9.56 -2.71 -9.73
N ILE A 4 8.83 -3.65 -9.14
CA ILE A 4 7.70 -4.33 -9.81
C ILE A 4 6.51 -3.41 -10.11
N ASN A 5 6.40 -2.27 -9.42
CA ASN A 5 5.36 -1.27 -9.65
C ASN A 5 5.50 -0.59 -11.04
N ASP A 6 6.70 -0.56 -11.62
CA ASP A 6 6.93 0.00 -12.94
C ASP A 6 6.65 -1.05 -14.02
N VAL A 7 5.36 -1.25 -14.29
CA VAL A 7 4.87 -2.24 -15.27
C VAL A 7 4.78 -1.68 -16.69
N GLY A 8 5.26 -0.46 -16.93
CA GLY A 8 5.18 0.21 -18.24
C GLY A 8 5.83 -0.61 -19.35
N GLY A 9 5.02 -1.12 -20.28
CA GLY A 9 5.50 -1.96 -21.40
C GLY A 9 5.70 -3.44 -21.05
N THR A 10 5.36 -3.88 -19.85
CA THR A 10 5.42 -5.30 -19.45
C THR A 10 4.28 -6.08 -20.12
N GLN A 11 4.60 -7.29 -20.61
CA GLN A 11 3.65 -8.20 -21.25
C GLN A 11 3.27 -9.34 -20.30
N GLY A 12 2.12 -9.98 -20.51
CA GLY A 12 1.73 -11.21 -19.80
C GLY A 12 0.70 -11.05 -18.68
N PHE A 13 0.17 -9.85 -18.43
CA PHE A 13 -0.88 -9.61 -17.42
C PHE A 13 -2.29 -10.10 -17.83
N GLY A 14 -2.49 -10.44 -19.10
CA GLY A 14 -3.81 -10.82 -19.61
C GLY A 14 -4.67 -9.61 -20.00
N ALA A 15 -5.96 -9.86 -20.23
CA ALA A 15 -6.93 -8.81 -20.56
C ALA A 15 -7.38 -8.08 -19.28
N ILE A 16 -7.75 -6.80 -19.41
CA ILE A 16 -8.35 -6.03 -18.32
C ILE A 16 -9.77 -6.57 -18.10
N ASP A 17 -10.08 -6.99 -16.88
CA ASP A 17 -11.47 -7.26 -16.49
C ASP A 17 -12.22 -5.93 -16.34
N THR A 18 -13.33 -5.80 -17.05
CA THR A 18 -14.18 -4.59 -17.06
C THR A 18 -15.58 -4.86 -16.50
N ALA A 19 -15.84 -6.10 -16.06
CA ALA A 19 -17.09 -6.50 -15.41
C ALA A 19 -17.07 -6.27 -13.89
N ASP A 20 -15.90 -5.94 -13.33
CA ASP A 20 -15.71 -5.76 -11.90
C ASP A 20 -16.40 -4.49 -11.37
N ASP A 21 -16.78 -4.51 -10.10
CA ASP A 21 -17.45 -3.38 -9.45
C ASP A 21 -16.50 -2.18 -9.37
N THR A 22 -16.95 -1.04 -9.89
CA THR A 22 -16.18 0.20 -9.94
C THR A 22 -16.21 1.01 -8.65
N GLU A 23 -16.98 0.58 -7.65
CA GLU A 23 -16.93 1.20 -6.33
C GLU A 23 -15.48 1.20 -5.80
N PRO A 24 -15.02 2.30 -5.18
CA PRO A 24 -13.65 2.41 -4.72
C PRO A 24 -13.36 1.52 -3.51
N PHE A 25 -14.39 1.03 -2.80
CA PHE A 25 -14.26 0.20 -1.61
C PHE A 25 -15.24 -0.98 -1.70
N HIS A 26 -14.72 -2.18 -1.52
CA HIS A 26 -15.44 -3.46 -1.47
C HIS A 26 -15.52 -4.00 -0.03
N ALA A 27 -14.82 -3.37 0.93
CA ALA A 27 -14.93 -3.66 2.36
C ALA A 27 -14.73 -2.41 3.25
N ASP A 28 -15.39 -2.39 4.41
CA ASP A 28 -15.35 -1.27 5.37
C ASP A 28 -13.94 -0.83 5.79
N TRP A 29 -12.99 -1.78 5.84
CA TRP A 29 -11.63 -1.50 6.30
C TRP A 29 -10.84 -0.67 5.30
N GLU A 30 -11.15 -0.75 4.01
CA GLU A 30 -10.42 -0.06 2.95
C GLU A 30 -10.57 1.46 3.07
N ALA A 31 -11.79 1.92 3.36
CA ALA A 31 -12.06 3.32 3.67
C ALA A 31 -11.32 3.80 4.93
N ARG A 32 -11.12 2.91 5.92
CA ARG A 32 -10.34 3.22 7.13
C ARG A 32 -8.86 3.40 6.81
N ILE A 33 -8.29 2.61 5.89
CA ILE A 33 -6.90 2.78 5.43
C ILE A 33 -6.69 4.16 4.80
N VAL A 34 -7.64 4.64 3.99
CA VAL A 34 -7.59 6.01 3.44
C VAL A 34 -7.66 7.06 4.56
N GLY A 35 -8.49 6.84 5.57
CA GLY A 35 -8.55 7.68 6.77
C GLY A 35 -7.22 7.74 7.53
N LEU A 36 -6.56 6.59 7.71
CA LEU A 36 -5.23 6.49 8.32
C LEU A 36 -4.20 7.25 7.52
N PHE A 37 -4.09 7.00 6.21
CA PHE A 37 -3.16 7.70 5.33
C PHE A 37 -3.29 9.21 5.45
N ASN A 38 -4.52 9.74 5.36
CA ASN A 38 -4.77 11.18 5.45
C ASN A 38 -4.40 11.75 6.81
N THR A 39 -4.73 11.05 7.90
CA THR A 39 -4.49 11.50 9.27
C THR A 39 -3.00 11.53 9.58
N LEU A 40 -2.28 10.44 9.30
CA LEU A 40 -0.85 10.32 9.58
C LEU A 40 -0.03 11.30 8.75
N ARG A 41 -0.42 11.51 7.48
CA ARG A 41 0.19 12.54 6.61
C ARG A 41 -0.08 13.96 7.13
N ALA A 42 -1.30 14.25 7.59
CA ALA A 42 -1.64 15.56 8.15
C ALA A 42 -0.87 15.85 9.46
N GLN A 43 -0.54 14.82 10.23
CA GLN A 43 0.34 14.91 11.40
C GLN A 43 1.83 15.03 11.04
N GLY A 44 2.19 14.92 9.76
CA GLY A 44 3.57 15.03 9.30
C GLY A 44 4.43 13.81 9.61
N LEU A 45 3.84 12.66 9.95
CA LEU A 45 4.59 11.44 10.21
C LEU A 45 5.34 10.98 8.96
N PHE A 46 4.68 11.00 7.81
CA PHE A 46 5.31 10.78 6.51
C PHE A 46 4.69 11.67 5.44
N ASN A 47 5.43 11.88 4.36
CA ASN A 47 4.94 12.51 3.14
C ASN A 47 4.59 11.48 2.05
N THR A 48 3.96 11.93 0.96
CA THR A 48 3.52 11.05 -0.12
C THR A 48 4.66 10.35 -0.86
N ASN A 49 5.87 10.92 -0.88
CA ASN A 49 7.02 10.28 -1.51
C ASN A 49 7.54 9.12 -0.67
N GLU A 50 7.67 9.30 0.65
CA GLU A 50 8.01 8.21 1.58
C GLU A 50 6.97 7.07 1.49
N PHE A 51 5.69 7.42 1.43
CA PHE A 51 4.61 6.45 1.28
C PHE A 51 4.70 5.64 -0.02
N ARG A 52 4.94 6.30 -1.17
CA ARG A 52 5.15 5.60 -2.43
C ARG A 52 6.36 4.69 -2.37
N ASP A 53 7.50 5.21 -1.89
CA ASP A 53 8.73 4.42 -1.79
C ASP A 53 8.55 3.17 -0.91
N ALA A 54 7.79 3.27 0.19
CA ALA A 54 7.46 2.14 1.04
C ALA A 54 6.62 1.07 0.31
N ILE A 55 5.58 1.46 -0.44
CA ILE A 55 4.82 0.53 -1.29
C ILE A 55 5.72 -0.13 -2.33
N GLU A 56 6.54 0.66 -3.01
CA GLU A 56 7.40 0.19 -4.10
C GLU A 56 8.52 -0.75 -3.60
N SER A 57 8.89 -0.64 -2.33
CA SER A 57 9.91 -1.48 -1.69
C SER A 57 9.39 -2.83 -1.19
N MET A 58 8.08 -3.10 -1.30
CA MET A 58 7.51 -4.40 -0.96
C MET A 58 8.17 -5.53 -1.78
N PRO A 59 8.34 -6.74 -1.21
CA PRO A 59 8.79 -7.91 -1.97
C PRO A 59 7.91 -8.12 -3.21
N PRO A 60 8.48 -8.35 -4.41
CA PRO A 60 7.69 -8.35 -5.65
C PRO A 60 6.50 -9.31 -5.67
N ALA A 61 6.66 -10.50 -5.07
CA ALA A 61 5.58 -11.48 -4.97
C ALA A 61 4.44 -10.98 -4.08
N GLU A 62 4.76 -10.36 -2.94
CA GLU A 62 3.77 -9.79 -2.02
C GLU A 62 3.07 -8.57 -2.63
N TYR A 63 3.81 -7.70 -3.32
CA TYR A 63 3.22 -6.57 -4.05
C TYR A 63 2.15 -7.05 -5.04
N LEU A 64 2.47 -8.05 -5.86
CA LEU A 64 1.55 -8.56 -6.89
C LEU A 64 0.35 -9.31 -6.28
N ALA A 65 0.56 -10.01 -5.15
CA ALA A 65 -0.49 -10.75 -4.47
C ALA A 65 -1.42 -9.85 -3.64
N ALA A 66 -0.91 -8.76 -3.07
CA ALA A 66 -1.67 -7.84 -2.24
C ALA A 66 -2.69 -7.04 -3.05
N SER A 67 -3.88 -6.89 -2.49
CA SER A 67 -4.90 -5.95 -2.93
C SER A 67 -4.42 -4.50 -2.80
N TYR A 68 -5.14 -3.56 -3.42
CA TYR A 68 -4.73 -2.16 -3.47
C TYR A 68 -4.55 -1.55 -2.06
N TYR A 69 -5.51 -1.76 -1.16
CA TYR A 69 -5.47 -1.21 0.18
C TYR A 69 -4.62 -2.03 1.16
N GLU A 70 -4.33 -3.30 0.87
CA GLU A 70 -3.30 -4.05 1.61
C GLU A 70 -1.91 -3.44 1.39
N ARG A 71 -1.55 -3.07 0.14
CA ARG A 71 -0.28 -2.37 -0.13
C ARG A 71 -0.16 -1.07 0.67
N TRP A 72 -1.26 -0.32 0.77
CA TRP A 72 -1.31 0.91 1.56
C TRP A 72 -1.09 0.63 3.05
N PHE A 73 -1.77 -0.38 3.59
CA PHE A 73 -1.62 -0.76 4.99
C PHE A 73 -0.18 -1.22 5.30
N THR A 74 0.41 -2.10 4.47
CA THR A 74 1.81 -2.54 4.60
C THR A 74 2.78 -1.35 4.63
N ALA A 75 2.60 -0.37 3.73
CA ALA A 75 3.44 0.82 3.71
C ALA A 75 3.26 1.72 4.95
N ILE A 76 2.03 1.85 5.46
CA ILE A 76 1.76 2.59 6.69
C ILE A 76 2.47 1.93 7.87
N VAL A 77 2.32 0.62 8.06
CA VAL A 77 2.97 -0.12 9.15
C VAL A 77 4.49 0.05 9.09
N ALA A 78 5.08 -0.23 7.93
CA ALA A 78 6.53 -0.11 7.75
C ALA A 78 7.06 1.30 8.05
N LEU A 79 6.31 2.35 7.69
CA LEU A 79 6.70 3.73 7.98
C LEU A 79 6.55 4.10 9.46
N LEU A 80 5.53 3.58 10.13
CA LEU A 80 5.32 3.82 11.55
C LEU A 80 6.39 3.11 12.40
N GLU A 81 6.73 1.86 12.06
CA GLU A 81 7.85 1.13 12.67
C GLU A 81 9.18 1.85 12.42
N ALA A 82 9.47 2.24 11.17
CA ALA A 82 10.72 2.95 10.83
C ALA A 82 10.88 4.30 11.55
N LYS A 83 9.77 4.89 12.01
CA LYS A 83 9.74 6.17 12.74
C LYS A 83 9.61 5.99 14.25
N GLY A 84 9.59 4.74 14.73
CA GLY A 84 9.45 4.42 16.15
C GLY A 84 8.10 4.83 16.76
N VAL A 85 7.05 4.91 15.93
CA VAL A 85 5.67 5.10 16.40
C VAL A 85 5.07 3.77 16.83
N LEU A 86 5.46 2.69 16.17
CA LEU A 86 5.15 1.30 16.53
C LEU A 86 6.47 0.56 16.80
N GLU A 87 6.44 -0.36 17.75
CA GLU A 87 7.51 -1.35 17.90
C GLU A 87 7.38 -2.43 16.81
N PRO A 88 8.50 -3.02 16.33
CA PRO A 88 8.44 -4.10 15.35
C PRO A 88 7.58 -5.27 15.84
N GLY A 89 6.59 -5.65 15.03
CA GLY A 89 5.69 -6.77 15.36
C GLY A 89 4.64 -6.45 16.44
N GLU A 90 4.47 -5.18 16.84
CA GLU A 90 3.44 -4.76 17.79
C GLU A 90 2.01 -5.10 17.32
N LEU A 91 1.82 -5.32 16.01
CA LEU A 91 0.52 -5.64 15.41
C LEU A 91 0.34 -7.13 15.07
N ASP A 92 1.28 -8.01 15.42
CA ASP A 92 1.27 -9.43 15.06
C ASP A 92 0.46 -10.32 16.04
N ASP A 93 -0.22 -9.72 17.01
CA ASP A 93 -1.02 -10.38 18.06
C ASP A 93 -2.44 -10.81 17.61
#